data_AF-A0A2D6A291-F1
#
_entry.id   AF-A0A2D6A291-F1
#
_cell.length_a   1.000
_cell.length_b   1.000
_cell.length_c   1.000
_cell.angle_alpha   90.00
_cell.angle_beta   90.00
_cell.angle_gamma   90.00
#
_symmetry.space_group_name_H-M   'P 1'
#
loop_
_entity.id
_entity.type
_entity.pdbx_description
1 polymer ?
#
loop_
_entity_poly.entity_id
_entity_poly.type
_entity_poly.pdbx_seq_one_letter_code
_entity_poly.pdbx_strand_id
1 'polypeptide(L)' 'MKITALTPFQAAQILASAYRRRIDAEQVREVVEEAQIIRADGTFSLIEYVAYLAGEVTGGHAD' A
#
# COMPACT_ATOMS: atom_id res chain seq x y z
N MET A 1 13.40 14.45 3.62
CA MET A 1 12.89 14.42 2.24
C MET A 1 11.70 13.46 2.22
N LYS A 2 10.46 13.96 2.36
CA LYS A 2 9.23 13.15 2.45
C LYS A 2 8.68 12.94 1.03
N ILE A 3 9.19 11.97 0.29
CA ILE A 3 8.85 11.85 -1.14
C ILE A 3 7.45 11.23 -1.35
N THR A 4 6.86 10.51 -0.37
CA THR A 4 5.61 9.76 -0.62
C THR A 4 4.78 9.50 0.64
N ALA A 5 4.52 10.49 1.51
CA ALA A 5 3.55 10.30 2.59
C ALA A 5 2.13 10.39 2.01
N LEU A 6 1.47 9.24 1.83
CA LEU A 6 0.14 9.15 1.24
C LEU A 6 -0.86 8.65 2.27
N THR A 7 -2.09 9.14 2.19
CA THR A 7 -3.22 8.51 2.89
C THR A 7 -3.72 7.29 2.10
N PRO A 8 -4.43 6.34 2.74
CA PRO A 8 -5.05 5.20 2.05
C PRO A 8 -5.93 5.63 0.86
N PHE A 9 -6.67 6.73 1.03
CA PHE A 9 -7.49 7.30 -0.03
C PHE A 9 -6.68 7.78 -1.23
N GLN A 10 -5.61 8.56 -0.99
CA GLN A 10 -4.75 9.06 -2.07
C GLN A 10 -4.06 7.91 -2.81
N ALA A 11 -3.56 6.93 -2.07
CA ALA A 11 -2.93 5.75 -2.65
C ALA A 11 -3.93 4.94 -3.48
N ALA A 12 -5.16 4.72 -2.99
CA ALA A 12 -6.20 4.02 -3.76
C ALA A 12 -6.49 4.73 -5.10
N GLN A 13 -6.58 6.06 -5.12
CA GLN A 13 -6.77 6.81 -6.38
C GLN A 13 -5.60 6.64 -7.35
N ILE A 14 -4.37 6.72 -6.86
CA ILE A 14 -3.14 6.55 -7.66
C ILE A 14 -3.08 5.13 -8.22
N LEU A 15 -3.25 4.13 -7.35
CA LEU A 15 -3.20 2.72 -7.72
C LEU A 15 -4.34 2.37 -8.69
N ALA A 16 -5.56 2.86 -8.47
CA ALA A 16 -6.68 2.61 -9.37
C ALA A 16 -6.43 3.15 -10.78
N SER A 17 -5.83 4.35 -10.85
CA SER A 17 -5.45 4.99 -12.12
C SER A 17 -4.30 4.25 -12.81
N ALA A 18 -3.28 3.82 -12.07
CA ALA A 18 -2.10 3.14 -12.60
C ALA A 18 -2.40 1.72 -13.09
N TYR A 19 -3.14 0.94 -12.29
CA TYR A 19 -3.46 -0.46 -12.60
C TYR A 19 -4.72 -0.64 -13.46
N ARG A 20 -5.42 0.47 -13.80
CA ARG A 20 -6.72 0.46 -14.49
C ARG A 20 -7.70 -0.55 -13.84
N ARG A 21 -7.68 -0.62 -12.52
CA ARG A 21 -8.50 -1.52 -11.70
C ARG A 21 -9.17 -0.73 -10.59
N ARG A 22 -10.36 -1.14 -10.17
CA ARG A 22 -10.99 -0.58 -8.97
C ARG A 22 -10.20 -1.02 -7.75
N ILE A 23 -9.61 -0.05 -7.05
CA ILE A 23 -8.92 -0.25 -5.78
C ILE A 23 -9.62 0.65 -4.76
N ASP A 24 -10.03 0.05 -3.64
CA ASP A 24 -10.75 0.74 -2.59
C ASP A 24 -9.78 1.25 -1.50
N ALA A 25 -10.14 2.35 -0.84
CA ALA A 25 -9.35 2.91 0.24
C ALA A 25 -9.33 2.00 1.46
N GLU A 26 -10.41 1.25 1.72
CA GLU A 26 -10.44 0.27 2.81
C GLU A 26 -9.45 -0.87 2.55
N GLN A 27 -9.41 -1.39 1.32
CA GLN A 27 -8.45 -2.42 0.94
C GLN A 27 -7.00 -1.96 1.11
N VAL A 28 -6.68 -0.72 0.73
CA VAL A 28 -5.34 -0.17 0.95
C VAL A 28 -5.04 -0.03 2.44
N ARG A 29 -6.05 0.36 3.24
CA ARG A 29 -5.93 0.51 4.69
C ARG A 29 -5.62 -0.82 5.37
N GLU A 30 -6.36 -1.87 5.05
CA GLU A 30 -6.15 -3.21 5.58
C GLU A 30 -4.71 -3.69 5.35
N VAL A 31 -4.20 -3.52 4.13
CA VAL A 31 -2.82 -3.91 3.78
C VAL A 31 -1.77 -3.11 4.55
N VAL A 32 -1.94 -1.79 4.71
CA VAL A 32 -0.95 -0.98 5.47
C VAL A 32 -1.01 -1.20 6.98
N GLU A 33 -2.17 -1.57 7.50
CA GLU A 33 -2.36 -1.97 8.90
C GLU A 33 -1.73 -3.36 9.15
N GLU A 34 -1.95 -4.32 8.26
CA GLU A 34 -1.34 -5.66 8.28
C GLU A 34 0.19 -5.59 8.19
N ALA A 35 0.70 -4.80 7.25
CA ALA A 35 2.14 -4.58 7.08
C ALA A 35 2.77 -3.72 8.20
N GLN A 36 1.96 -3.13 9.08
CA GLN A 36 2.38 -2.20 10.14
C GLN A 36 3.21 -1.00 9.64
N ILE A 37 2.95 -0.55 8.40
CA ILE A 37 3.66 0.59 7.76
C ILE A 37 2.88 1.91 7.84
N ILE A 38 1.68 1.89 8.43
CA ILE A 38 0.90 3.09 8.70
C ILE A 38 1.52 3.89 9.85
N ARG A 39 1.70 5.19 9.62
CA ARG A 39 2.22 6.13 10.63
C ARG A 39 1.09 6.65 11.52
N ALA A 40 1.47 7.23 12.67
CA ALA A 40 0.53 7.79 13.63
C ALA A 40 -0.35 8.92 13.05
N ASP A 41 0.10 9.60 11.99
CA ASP A 41 -0.67 10.61 11.26
C ASP A 41 -1.59 10.03 10.17
N GLY A 42 -1.69 8.70 10.06
CA GLY A 42 -2.53 8.00 9.08
C GLY A 42 -1.95 7.97 7.66
N THR A 43 -0.66 8.26 7.51
CA THR A 43 0.05 8.21 6.22
C THR A 43 1.01 7.04 6.15
N PHE A 44 1.35 6.60 4.95
CA PHE A 44 2.35 5.55 4.72
C PHE A 44 3.19 5.89 3.48
N SER A 45 4.29 5.16 3.28
CA SER A 45 5.10 5.31 2.08
C SER A 45 4.65 4.32 1.00
N LEU A 46 4.38 4.82 -0.21
CA LEU A 46 4.07 3.94 -1.34
C LEU A 46 5.18 2.92 -1.63
N ILE A 47 6.43 3.28 -1.36
CA ILE A 47 7.58 2.38 -1.54
C ILE A 47 7.49 1.20 -0.56
N GLU A 48 7.18 1.47 0.72
CA GLU A 48 7.03 0.44 1.75
C GLU A 48 5.85 -0.49 1.43
N TYR A 49 4.75 0.09 0.91
CA TYR A 49 3.57 -0.66 0.46
C TYR A 49 3.88 -1.61 -0.70
N VAL A 50 4.59 -1.14 -1.74
CA VAL A 50 4.97 -1.97 -2.88
C VAL A 50 5.99 -3.04 -2.48
N ALA A 51 6.93 -2.71 -1.59
CA ALA A 51 7.90 -3.68 -1.07
C ALA A 51 7.21 -4.82 -0.30
N TYR A 52 6.20 -4.49 0.52
CA TYR A 52 5.39 -5.49 1.23
C TYR A 52 4.64 -6.41 0.26
N LEU A 53 3.92 -5.83 -0.72
CA LEU A 53 3.20 -6.62 -1.72
C LEU A 53 4.12 -7.50 -2.56
N ALA A 54 5.29 -7.01 -2.93
CA ALA A 54 6.29 -7.81 -3.63
C ALA A 54 6.80 -8.97 -2.76
N GLY A 55 7.02 -8.72 -1.46
CA GLY A 55 7.40 -9.72 -0.47
C GLY A 55 6.38 -10.84 -0.35
N GLU A 56 5.08 -10.51 -0.19
CA GLU A 56 3.97 -11.46 -0.15
C GLU A 56 3.89 -12.34 -1.40
N VAL A 57 4.03 -11.75 -2.59
CA VAL A 57 4.03 -12.49 -3.87
C VAL A 57 5.21 -13.46 -3.97
N THR A 58 6.37 -13.11 -3.40
CA THR A 58 7.54 -13.99 -3.38
C THR A 58 7.56 -15.01 -2.24
N GLY A 59 6.90 -14.71 -1.11
CA GLY A 59 6.78 -15.60 0.05
C GLY A 59 5.78 -16.74 -0.15
N GLY A 60 4.85 -16.59 -1.10
CA GLY A 60 3.86 -17.61 -1.47
C GLY A 60 4.37 -18.73 -2.39
N HIS A 61 5.66 -18.78 -2.75
CA HIS A 61 6.25 -19.88 -3.56
C HIS A 61 7.17 -20.81 -2.74
N ALA A 62 6.94 -20.93 -1.43
CA ALA A 62 7.46 -22.05 -0.67
C ALA A 62 6.42 -23.19 -0.65
N ASP A 63 6.25 -23.87 -1.80
CA ASP A 63 5.78 -25.26 -1.87
C ASP A 63 6.76 -26.05 -2.75
#